data_AF-A0A497AL12-F1
#
_entry.id   AF-A0A497AL12-F1
#
_cell.length_a   1.000
_cell.length_b   1.000
_cell.length_c   1.000
_cell.angle_alpha   90.00
_cell.angle_beta   90.00
_cell.angle_gamma   90.00
#
_symmetry.space_group_name_H-M   'P 1'
#
loop_
_entity.id
_entity.type
_entity.pdbx_description
1 polymer ?
#
loop_
_entity_poly.entity_id
_entity_poly.type
_entity_poly.pdbx_seq_one_letter_code
_entity_poly.pdbx_strand_id
1 'polypeptide(L)'
;GLDMGHVFGFIASTDNHNSPDHGSYNSGQIAVHAEELTREALWDAFKKRRTYAVTGDRIGLDFQLNGSPMGSIIQADSKQPRRIAVEVDGWDCLDKVEIIKNGKVVKRWYDFDFASIKNAKRFKVGVQWGYTPLGEKEWDFSVDVRNGSIIGYQPCFTVPGFNKVSNVTPRQLDVSSKTTSPGNISKVGMDIEGTLDTAVTIRHDGKDVLTGTIGELLNENKCIYPFGPYAGAFYLSRAVAEPHFHVNLEWEDAASEKSRDYYYVRVFQKNGQMAWSSPIWVD
;
A
#
# COMPACT_ATOMS: atom_id res chain seq x y z
N GLY A 1 -22.18 -15.40 3.88
CA GLY A 1 -21.55 -15.28 5.20
C GLY A 1 -22.20 -14.16 5.99
N LEU A 2 -21.89 -12.91 5.66
CA LEU A 2 -22.44 -11.73 6.35
C LEU A 2 -23.97 -11.66 6.27
N ASP A 3 -24.58 -11.89 5.10
CA ASP A 3 -26.06 -11.88 5.01
C ASP A 3 -26.76 -12.99 5.81
N MET A 4 -26.01 -14.02 6.23
CA MET A 4 -26.49 -15.07 7.13
C MET A 4 -26.27 -14.72 8.62
N GLY A 5 -25.76 -13.54 8.94
CA GLY A 5 -25.53 -13.06 10.32
C GLY A 5 -24.23 -13.56 10.97
N HIS A 6 -23.34 -14.22 10.23
CA HIS A 6 -22.07 -14.69 10.79
C HIS A 6 -21.08 -13.55 10.98
N VAL A 7 -20.44 -13.49 12.14
CA VAL A 7 -19.46 -12.47 12.51
C VAL A 7 -18.05 -13.01 12.33
N PHE A 8 -17.31 -12.47 11.38
CA PHE A 8 -15.93 -12.86 11.07
C PHE A 8 -15.13 -11.67 10.52
N GLY A 9 -13.81 -11.75 10.61
CA GLY A 9 -12.90 -10.77 10.03
C GLY A 9 -12.50 -11.16 8.61
N PHE A 10 -12.06 -10.18 7.83
CA PHE A 10 -11.54 -10.40 6.48
C PHE A 10 -10.03 -10.58 6.52
N ILE A 11 -9.55 -11.51 5.70
CA ILE A 11 -8.13 -11.77 5.43
C ILE A 11 -7.98 -12.08 3.94
N ALA A 12 -6.81 -11.81 3.38
CA ALA A 12 -6.40 -12.37 2.11
C ALA A 12 -5.17 -13.26 2.31
N SER A 13 -5.10 -14.33 1.54
CA SER A 13 -3.99 -15.26 1.50
C SER A 13 -3.83 -15.74 0.07
N THR A 14 -2.61 -16.08 -0.31
CA THR A 14 -2.32 -16.62 -1.64
C THR A 14 -2.57 -18.10 -1.76
N ASP A 15 -2.44 -18.81 -0.64
CA ASP A 15 -2.28 -20.27 -0.64
C ASP A 15 -1.24 -20.73 -1.68
N ASN A 16 -0.18 -19.93 -1.90
CA ASN A 16 0.78 -20.21 -2.95
C ASN A 16 1.65 -21.40 -2.54
N HIS A 17 1.74 -22.40 -3.43
CA HIS A 17 2.54 -23.60 -3.26
C HIS A 17 3.83 -23.59 -4.09
N ASN A 18 4.02 -22.58 -4.93
CA ASN A 18 5.22 -22.44 -5.73
C ASN A 18 6.30 -21.77 -4.88
N SER A 19 7.32 -22.54 -4.49
CA SER A 19 8.57 -21.96 -3.98
C SER A 19 9.39 -21.46 -5.17
N PRO A 20 10.04 -20.28 -5.09
CA PRO A 20 10.22 -19.41 -3.92
C PRO A 20 9.16 -18.29 -3.75
N ASP A 21 8.02 -18.37 -4.42
CA ASP A 21 7.02 -17.30 -4.55
C ASP A 21 6.08 -17.15 -3.33
N HIS A 22 6.48 -17.65 -2.16
CA HIS A 22 5.73 -17.43 -0.92
C HIS A 22 5.88 -15.97 -0.48
N GLY A 23 4.75 -15.28 -0.32
CA GLY A 23 4.74 -13.87 0.09
C GLY A 23 5.17 -12.89 -1.01
N SER A 24 5.18 -13.31 -2.28
CA SER A 24 5.45 -12.45 -3.42
C SER A 24 4.55 -11.22 -3.43
N TYR A 25 5.03 -10.11 -3.96
CA TYR A 25 4.19 -8.96 -4.28
C TYR A 25 3.07 -9.34 -5.29
N ASN A 26 2.01 -8.54 -5.40
CA ASN A 26 0.76 -8.85 -6.12
C ASN A 26 -0.07 -10.02 -5.57
N SER A 27 0.20 -10.43 -4.34
CA SER A 27 -0.47 -11.50 -3.64
C SER A 27 -1.45 -11.01 -2.58
N GLY A 28 -2.43 -11.82 -2.22
CA GLY A 28 -3.28 -11.57 -1.06
C GLY A 28 -2.48 -11.64 0.25
N GLN A 29 -2.60 -10.62 1.10
CA GLN A 29 -1.96 -10.55 2.41
C GLN A 29 -2.97 -10.16 3.50
N ILE A 30 -2.67 -10.61 4.72
CA ILE A 30 -3.36 -10.17 5.93
C ILE A 30 -2.68 -8.93 6.49
N ALA A 31 -3.48 -7.92 6.81
CA ALA A 31 -3.07 -6.83 7.66
C ALA A 31 -3.80 -6.90 9.01
N VAL A 32 -3.14 -6.46 10.07
CA VAL A 32 -3.59 -6.65 11.45
C VAL A 32 -3.41 -5.34 12.22
N HIS A 33 -4.49 -4.85 12.84
CA HIS A 33 -4.44 -3.74 13.81
C HIS A 33 -4.16 -4.33 15.19
N ALA A 34 -2.89 -4.32 15.57
CA ALA A 34 -2.41 -4.72 16.89
C ALA A 34 -1.66 -3.55 17.53
N GLU A 35 -1.73 -3.46 18.87
CA GLU A 35 -1.03 -2.43 19.63
C GLU A 35 0.49 -2.57 19.53
N GLU A 36 0.98 -3.81 19.42
CA GLU A 36 2.40 -4.14 19.34
C GLU A 36 2.63 -5.35 18.41
N LEU A 37 3.86 -5.47 17.90
CA LEU A 37 4.30 -6.65 17.15
C LEU A 37 4.74 -7.78 18.10
N THR A 38 3.82 -8.24 18.96
CA THR A 38 4.00 -9.39 19.84
C THR A 38 2.98 -10.46 19.52
N ARG A 39 3.29 -11.73 19.83
CA ARG A 39 2.37 -12.83 19.56
C ARG A 39 1.04 -12.64 20.29
N GLU A 40 1.10 -12.13 21.50
CA GLU A 40 -0.03 -11.94 22.40
C GLU A 40 -0.96 -10.83 21.87
N ALA A 41 -0.39 -9.69 21.45
CA ALA A 41 -1.14 -8.60 20.85
C ALA A 41 -1.75 -9.00 19.50
N LEU A 42 -1.01 -9.73 18.66
CA LEU A 42 -1.52 -10.26 17.40
C LEU A 42 -2.68 -11.25 17.63
N TRP A 43 -2.55 -12.15 18.60
CA TRP A 43 -3.60 -13.12 18.94
C TRP A 43 -4.87 -12.43 19.45
N ASP A 44 -4.72 -11.37 20.24
CA ASP A 44 -5.84 -10.55 20.68
C ASP A 44 -6.53 -9.85 19.51
N ALA A 45 -5.76 -9.23 18.61
CA ALA A 45 -6.27 -8.61 17.39
C ALA A 45 -7.06 -9.61 16.53
N PHE A 46 -6.57 -10.84 16.36
CA PHE A 46 -7.27 -11.90 15.63
C PHE A 46 -8.62 -12.26 16.28
N LYS A 47 -8.65 -12.49 17.60
CA LYS A 47 -9.89 -12.78 18.33
C LYS A 47 -10.92 -11.64 18.21
N LYS A 48 -10.45 -10.40 18.18
CA LYS A 48 -11.25 -9.19 18.01
C LYS A 48 -11.57 -8.87 16.54
N ARG A 49 -11.12 -9.70 15.57
CA ARG A 49 -11.28 -9.51 14.12
C ARG A 49 -10.73 -8.16 13.64
N ARG A 50 -9.65 -7.67 14.27
CA ARG A 50 -8.92 -6.46 13.87
C ARG A 50 -7.98 -6.76 12.70
N THR A 51 -8.52 -7.42 11.69
CA THR A 51 -7.80 -7.83 10.49
C THR A 51 -8.43 -7.16 9.27
N TYR A 52 -7.67 -7.07 8.19
CA TYR A 52 -8.23 -6.69 6.90
C TYR A 52 -7.41 -7.34 5.79
N ALA A 53 -8.05 -7.47 4.64
CA ALA A 53 -7.45 -8.03 3.45
C ALA A 53 -6.78 -6.92 2.64
N VAL A 54 -5.56 -7.17 2.15
CA VAL A 54 -4.91 -6.33 1.13
C VAL A 54 -4.39 -7.21 -0.01
N THR A 55 -4.22 -6.64 -1.20
CA THR A 55 -3.48 -7.26 -2.29
C THR A 55 -2.21 -6.46 -2.55
N GLY A 56 -1.06 -7.13 -2.65
CA GLY A 56 0.21 -6.57 -3.10
C GLY A 56 0.76 -5.41 -2.26
N ASP A 57 0.19 -4.23 -2.44
CA ASP A 57 0.51 -3.02 -1.68
C ASP A 57 0.11 -3.15 -0.21
N ARG A 58 0.95 -2.64 0.69
CA ARG A 58 0.67 -2.58 2.13
C ARG A 58 -0.18 -1.34 2.41
N ILE A 59 -1.40 -1.34 1.89
CA ILE A 59 -2.38 -0.26 2.07
C ILE A 59 -2.71 -0.17 3.56
N GLY A 60 -2.40 0.95 4.20
CA GLY A 60 -2.92 1.27 5.52
C GLY A 60 -4.39 1.63 5.44
N LEU A 61 -5.22 1.02 6.27
CA LEU A 61 -6.66 1.26 6.32
C LEU A 61 -7.13 1.29 7.77
N ASP A 62 -7.56 2.45 8.26
CA ASP A 62 -8.35 2.54 9.48
C ASP A 62 -9.82 2.79 9.13
N PHE A 63 -10.70 2.03 9.79
CA PHE A 63 -12.13 2.15 9.63
C PHE A 63 -12.77 2.10 11.01
N GLN A 64 -13.47 3.18 11.34
CA GLN A 64 -14.18 3.32 12.60
C GLN A 64 -15.65 3.67 12.35
N LEU A 65 -16.51 3.16 13.23
CA LEU A 65 -17.92 3.54 13.32
C LEU A 65 -18.24 3.92 14.76
N ASN A 66 -18.67 5.16 14.97
CA ASN A 66 -18.86 5.75 16.30
C ASN A 66 -17.63 5.57 17.22
N GLY A 67 -16.42 5.75 16.68
CA GLY A 67 -15.15 5.56 17.38
C GLY A 67 -14.76 4.11 17.67
N SER A 68 -15.58 3.13 17.26
CA SER A 68 -15.26 1.71 17.38
C SER A 68 -14.56 1.20 16.14
N PRO A 69 -13.44 0.45 16.24
CA PRO A 69 -12.68 0.02 15.05
C PRO A 69 -13.37 -1.10 14.26
N MET A 70 -12.86 -1.38 13.06
CA MET A 70 -13.22 -2.55 12.23
C MET A 70 -13.13 -3.87 13.00
N GLY A 71 -14.12 -4.77 12.84
CA GLY A 71 -14.21 -6.03 13.59
C GLY A 71 -15.06 -5.97 14.87
N SER A 72 -15.47 -4.75 15.28
CA SER A 72 -16.34 -4.53 16.43
C SER A 72 -17.78 -5.01 16.19
N ILE A 73 -18.47 -5.28 17.30
CA ILE A 73 -19.93 -5.34 17.37
C ILE A 73 -20.34 -4.22 18.32
N ILE A 74 -21.19 -3.31 17.88
CA ILE A 74 -21.68 -2.18 18.68
C ILE A 74 -23.20 -2.20 18.76
N GLN A 75 -23.75 -1.50 19.73
CA GLN A 75 -25.20 -1.31 19.86
C GLN A 75 -25.62 -0.02 19.16
N ALA A 76 -26.75 -0.04 18.46
CA ALA A 76 -27.35 1.15 17.88
C ALA A 76 -27.78 2.14 18.98
N ASP A 77 -27.42 3.41 18.81
CA ASP A 77 -28.03 4.50 19.57
C ASP A 77 -29.05 5.21 18.67
N SER A 78 -30.34 4.98 18.92
CA SER A 78 -31.44 5.63 18.18
C SER A 78 -31.41 7.16 18.20
N LYS A 79 -30.64 7.76 19.11
CA LYS A 79 -30.51 9.21 19.26
C LYS A 79 -29.29 9.80 18.58
N GLN A 80 -28.38 8.97 18.05
CA GLN A 80 -27.15 9.44 17.41
C GLN A 80 -26.99 8.86 16.00
N PRO A 81 -26.47 9.64 15.04
CA PRO A 81 -26.15 9.12 13.72
C PRO A 81 -24.99 8.11 13.80
N ARG A 82 -24.89 7.24 12.80
CA ARG A 82 -23.73 6.35 12.64
C ARG A 82 -22.63 7.13 11.94
N ARG A 83 -21.66 7.61 12.71
CA ARG A 83 -20.48 8.35 12.24
C ARG A 83 -19.42 7.38 11.77
N ILE A 84 -19.11 7.44 10.49
CA ILE A 84 -18.09 6.62 9.85
C ILE A 84 -16.87 7.50 9.60
N ALA A 85 -15.72 7.03 10.05
CA ALA A 85 -14.42 7.61 9.77
C ALA A 85 -13.54 6.56 9.07
N VAL A 86 -12.88 6.96 7.98
CA VAL A 86 -11.98 6.12 7.21
C VAL A 86 -10.69 6.89 6.92
N GLU A 87 -9.56 6.31 7.33
CA GLU A 87 -8.23 6.78 6.96
C GLU A 87 -7.59 5.75 6.04
N VAL A 88 -6.98 6.21 4.95
CA VAL A 88 -6.29 5.34 3.98
C VAL A 88 -4.90 5.91 3.70
N ASP A 89 -3.86 5.06 3.76
CA ASP A 89 -2.51 5.35 3.27
C ASP A 89 -2.08 4.28 2.25
N GLY A 90 -2.14 4.62 0.97
CA GLY A 90 -1.79 3.76 -0.16
C GLY A 90 -0.35 3.94 -0.64
N TRP A 91 0.04 3.10 -1.60
CA TRP A 91 1.37 3.12 -2.25
C TRP A 91 1.33 3.55 -3.72
N ASP A 92 0.16 4.04 -4.17
CA ASP A 92 -0.15 4.56 -5.50
C ASP A 92 -1.40 5.46 -5.39
N CYS A 93 -1.81 6.11 -6.47
CA CYS A 93 -3.05 6.87 -6.54
C CYS A 93 -4.23 5.99 -6.15
N LEU A 94 -5.05 6.48 -5.22
CA LEU A 94 -6.37 5.95 -4.94
C LEU A 94 -7.26 6.15 -6.18
N ASP A 95 -8.02 5.12 -6.51
CA ASP A 95 -9.07 5.14 -7.52
C ASP A 95 -10.42 5.48 -6.87
N LYS A 96 -10.79 4.71 -5.85
CA LYS A 96 -12.01 4.93 -5.07
C LYS A 96 -11.93 4.30 -3.68
N VAL A 97 -12.73 4.85 -2.77
CA VAL A 97 -13.03 4.29 -1.45
C VAL A 97 -14.53 4.14 -1.32
N GLU A 98 -15.01 3.00 -0.84
CA GLU A 98 -16.43 2.68 -0.75
C GLU A 98 -16.81 2.21 0.64
N ILE A 99 -17.95 2.70 1.14
CA ILE A 99 -18.65 2.12 2.29
C ILE A 99 -19.70 1.16 1.76
N ILE A 100 -19.62 -0.08 2.22
CA ILE A 100 -20.62 -1.10 2.00
C ILE A 100 -21.46 -1.23 3.26
N LYS A 101 -22.77 -1.16 3.12
CA LYS A 101 -23.75 -1.49 4.17
C LYS A 101 -24.65 -2.59 3.65
N ASN A 102 -24.79 -3.68 4.39
CA ASN A 102 -25.71 -4.78 4.03
C ASN A 102 -25.55 -5.28 2.58
N GLY A 103 -24.31 -5.34 2.09
CA GLY A 103 -23.97 -5.80 0.74
C GLY A 103 -24.13 -4.75 -0.37
N LYS A 104 -24.56 -3.53 -0.04
CA LYS A 104 -24.74 -2.43 -1.01
C LYS A 104 -23.76 -1.29 -0.77
N VAL A 105 -23.25 -0.70 -1.85
CA VAL A 105 -22.46 0.54 -1.77
C VAL A 105 -23.40 1.68 -1.36
N VAL A 106 -23.19 2.26 -0.18
CA VAL A 106 -23.99 3.39 0.33
C VAL A 106 -23.25 4.72 0.22
N LYS A 107 -21.92 4.68 0.16
CA LYS A 107 -21.09 5.85 -0.10
C LYS A 107 -19.89 5.43 -0.94
N ARG A 108 -19.53 6.28 -1.90
CA ARG A 108 -18.31 6.18 -2.70
C ARG A 108 -17.64 7.54 -2.74
N TRP A 109 -16.36 7.57 -2.38
CA TRP A 109 -15.45 8.64 -2.76
C TRP A 109 -14.65 8.18 -3.96
N TYR A 110 -14.59 9.05 -4.95
CA TYR A 110 -13.86 8.89 -6.20
C TYR A 110 -13.48 10.30 -6.64
N ASP A 111 -12.57 10.40 -7.60
CA ASP A 111 -12.07 11.71 -8.05
C ASP A 111 -11.50 12.51 -6.88
N PHE A 112 -10.43 11.93 -6.33
CA PHE A 112 -9.53 12.51 -5.35
C PHE A 112 -8.80 13.71 -5.97
N ASP A 113 -9.55 14.75 -6.33
CA ASP A 113 -9.07 15.99 -6.92
C ASP A 113 -8.69 16.94 -5.79
N PHE A 114 -7.39 17.13 -5.65
CA PHE A 114 -6.82 17.69 -4.46
C PHE A 114 -5.69 18.64 -4.82
N ALA A 115 -5.68 19.78 -4.11
CA ALA A 115 -4.71 20.88 -4.11
C ALA A 115 -3.49 20.71 -5.04
N SER A 116 -3.23 21.72 -5.87
CA SER A 116 -2.04 21.85 -6.72
C SER A 116 -0.83 21.11 -6.13
N ILE A 117 -0.44 20.01 -6.79
CA ILE A 117 0.70 19.14 -6.44
C ILE A 117 1.98 19.95 -6.11
N LYS A 118 2.08 21.18 -6.62
CA LYS A 118 3.11 22.17 -6.24
C LYS A 118 3.33 22.35 -4.73
N ASN A 119 2.31 22.13 -3.90
CA ASN A 119 2.40 22.29 -2.44
C ASN A 119 2.51 20.95 -1.69
N ALA A 120 2.52 19.81 -2.39
CA ALA A 120 2.67 18.51 -1.76
C ALA A 120 4.04 18.42 -1.08
N LYS A 121 4.04 17.81 0.12
CA LYS A 121 5.26 17.59 0.92
C LYS A 121 5.65 16.13 1.02
N ARG A 122 4.73 15.21 0.68
CA ARG A 122 4.97 13.77 0.66
C ARG A 122 4.70 13.17 -0.71
N PHE A 123 5.57 12.24 -1.08
CA PHE A 123 5.55 11.59 -2.39
C PHE A 123 5.87 10.11 -2.25
N LYS A 124 5.12 9.26 -2.96
CA LYS A 124 5.49 7.85 -3.16
C LYS A 124 6.26 7.74 -4.47
N VAL A 125 7.45 7.13 -4.43
CA VAL A 125 8.30 6.90 -5.62
C VAL A 125 8.78 5.46 -5.60
N GLY A 126 8.64 4.74 -6.70
CA GLY A 126 9.15 3.38 -6.83
C GLY A 126 10.42 3.30 -7.65
N VAL A 127 11.36 2.48 -7.18
CA VAL A 127 12.55 2.06 -7.94
C VAL A 127 12.34 0.61 -8.35
N GLN A 128 12.46 0.32 -9.64
CA GLN A 128 12.36 -1.03 -10.19
C GLN A 128 13.63 -1.43 -10.89
N TRP A 129 13.90 -2.73 -10.90
CA TRP A 129 15.03 -3.34 -11.59
C TRP A 129 14.65 -4.75 -12.08
N GLY A 130 15.45 -5.29 -12.99
CA GLY A 130 15.16 -6.56 -13.66
C GLY A 130 15.23 -6.40 -15.17
N TYR A 131 14.21 -6.90 -15.89
CA TYR A 131 14.07 -6.75 -17.35
C TYR A 131 15.17 -7.45 -18.17
N THR A 132 15.68 -8.58 -17.69
CA THR A 132 16.68 -9.39 -18.39
C THR A 132 16.05 -10.68 -18.93
N PRO A 133 16.10 -10.97 -20.24
CA PRO A 133 15.80 -12.30 -20.78
C PRO A 133 16.92 -13.32 -20.50
N LEU A 134 18.09 -12.89 -20.03
CA LEU A 134 19.32 -13.70 -19.94
C LEU A 134 19.39 -14.61 -18.70
N GLY A 135 18.26 -14.92 -18.07
CA GLY A 135 18.22 -15.77 -16.88
C GLY A 135 18.58 -15.00 -15.61
N GLU A 136 19.39 -15.60 -14.74
CA GLU A 136 19.69 -15.04 -13.42
C GLU A 136 20.60 -13.81 -13.49
N LYS A 137 20.37 -12.82 -12.62
CA LYS A 137 21.24 -11.65 -12.46
C LYS A 137 21.26 -11.16 -11.02
N GLU A 138 22.46 -10.87 -10.53
CA GLU A 138 22.73 -10.22 -9.24
C GLU A 138 22.61 -8.69 -9.38
N TRP A 139 22.11 -8.05 -8.34
CA TRP A 139 21.90 -6.61 -8.24
C TRP A 139 22.40 -6.13 -6.88
N ASP A 140 23.30 -5.16 -6.90
CA ASP A 140 23.78 -4.46 -5.72
C ASP A 140 23.84 -2.97 -6.05
N PHE A 141 22.97 -2.18 -5.43
CA PHE A 141 22.84 -0.76 -5.73
C PHE A 141 22.23 -0.02 -4.55
N SER A 142 22.42 1.30 -4.53
CA SER A 142 21.78 2.17 -3.57
C SER A 142 20.89 3.19 -4.25
N VAL A 143 19.94 3.74 -3.48
CA VAL A 143 19.06 4.82 -3.90
C VAL A 143 19.24 5.97 -2.95
N ASP A 144 19.86 7.05 -3.43
CA ASP A 144 20.10 8.28 -2.69
C ASP A 144 18.92 9.24 -2.86
N VAL A 145 18.49 9.87 -1.77
CA VAL A 145 17.52 10.98 -1.76
C VAL A 145 18.22 12.25 -1.32
N ARG A 146 18.25 13.26 -2.20
CA ARG A 146 18.84 14.59 -1.93
C ARG A 146 17.73 15.64 -1.81
N ASN A 147 17.89 16.60 -0.90
CA ASN A 147 16.90 17.64 -0.61
C ASN A 147 15.52 17.09 -0.17
N GLY A 148 15.52 15.97 0.54
CA GLY A 148 14.34 15.32 1.09
C GLY A 148 14.77 14.19 2.03
N SER A 149 13.78 13.46 2.55
CA SER A 149 14.00 12.35 3.48
C SER A 149 13.11 11.17 3.16
N ILE A 150 13.67 9.96 3.16
CA ILE A 150 12.92 8.71 3.18
C ILE A 150 12.31 8.55 4.58
N ILE A 151 10.99 8.54 4.66
CA ILE A 151 10.23 8.36 5.90
C ILE A 151 9.55 6.99 5.99
N GLY A 152 9.54 6.24 4.89
CA GLY A 152 9.02 4.88 4.83
C GLY A 152 9.42 4.17 3.54
N TYR A 153 9.31 2.85 3.53
CA TYR A 153 9.51 2.05 2.31
C TYR A 153 8.66 0.79 2.34
N GLN A 154 8.38 0.26 1.15
CA GLN A 154 7.73 -1.04 0.97
C GLN A 154 8.52 -1.88 -0.05
N PRO A 155 8.99 -3.07 0.36
CA PRO A 155 9.41 -4.10 -0.58
C PRO A 155 8.24 -4.62 -1.44
N CYS A 156 8.42 -4.61 -2.76
CA CYS A 156 7.48 -5.15 -3.75
C CYS A 156 8.18 -6.27 -4.53
N PHE A 157 8.71 -7.26 -3.81
CA PHE A 157 9.53 -8.32 -4.39
C PHE A 157 8.68 -9.47 -4.91
N THR A 158 8.92 -9.87 -6.15
CA THR A 158 8.29 -11.05 -6.76
C THR A 158 8.84 -12.35 -6.16
N VAL A 159 10.10 -12.35 -5.70
CA VAL A 159 10.71 -13.49 -5.01
C VAL A 159 11.38 -13.02 -3.72
N PRO A 160 10.68 -12.99 -2.56
CA PRO A 160 11.20 -12.36 -1.35
C PRO A 160 12.51 -12.96 -0.83
N GLY A 161 12.74 -14.26 -1.00
CA GLY A 161 13.93 -14.95 -0.46
C GLY A 161 15.28 -14.50 -1.02
N PHE A 162 15.28 -13.83 -2.19
CA PHE A 162 16.49 -13.36 -2.86
C PHE A 162 16.65 -11.85 -2.89
N ASN A 163 15.63 -11.11 -2.43
CA ASN A 163 15.58 -9.66 -2.54
C ASN A 163 15.56 -9.06 -1.13
N LYS A 164 16.47 -8.14 -0.86
CA LYS A 164 16.61 -7.53 0.46
C LYS A 164 16.90 -6.04 0.34
N VAL A 165 16.17 -5.26 1.12
CA VAL A 165 16.63 -3.92 1.52
C VAL A 165 17.59 -4.11 2.68
N SER A 166 18.88 -3.90 2.44
CA SER A 166 19.96 -4.24 3.38
C SER A 166 20.19 -3.16 4.42
N ASN A 167 19.93 -1.90 4.07
CA ASN A 167 20.07 -0.75 4.94
C ASN A 167 19.14 0.39 4.48
N VAL A 168 18.65 1.17 5.44
CA VAL A 168 17.81 2.36 5.21
C VAL A 168 18.22 3.45 6.16
N THR A 169 18.44 4.64 5.61
CA THR A 169 18.59 5.90 6.32
C THR A 169 17.62 6.92 5.72
N PRO A 170 17.42 8.08 6.36
CA PRO A 170 16.63 9.15 5.74
C PRO A 170 17.13 9.61 4.37
N ARG A 171 18.37 9.31 3.96
CA ARG A 171 18.92 9.79 2.67
C ARG A 171 19.33 8.69 1.71
N GLN A 172 19.24 7.43 2.12
CA GLN A 172 19.74 6.32 1.32
C GLN A 172 19.00 5.03 1.65
N LEU A 173 18.74 4.23 0.62
CA LEU A 173 18.23 2.87 0.71
C LEU A 173 19.14 1.95 -0.09
N ASP A 174 19.66 0.91 0.54
CA ASP A 174 20.56 -0.06 -0.09
C ASP A 174 19.81 -1.35 -0.44
N VAL A 175 20.02 -1.88 -1.65
CA VAL A 175 19.35 -3.07 -2.16
C VAL A 175 20.37 -4.10 -2.59
N SER A 176 20.23 -5.31 -2.05
CA SER A 176 20.88 -6.52 -2.54
C SER A 176 19.81 -7.48 -3.03
N SER A 177 19.91 -7.91 -4.28
CA SER A 177 18.84 -8.63 -4.96
C SER A 177 19.38 -9.61 -6.00
N LYS A 178 18.64 -10.70 -6.22
CA LYS A 178 18.81 -11.58 -7.37
C LYS A 178 17.49 -11.78 -8.11
N THR A 179 17.50 -11.53 -9.42
CA THR A 179 16.40 -11.90 -10.32
C THR A 179 16.70 -13.28 -10.89
N THR A 180 15.77 -14.23 -10.78
CA THR A 180 16.01 -15.67 -11.05
C THR A 180 15.30 -16.23 -12.28
N SER A 181 14.47 -15.45 -12.96
CA SER A 181 13.77 -15.90 -14.17
C SER A 181 13.76 -14.81 -15.23
N PRO A 182 13.78 -15.19 -16.53
CA PRO A 182 13.69 -14.24 -17.62
C PRO A 182 12.50 -13.28 -17.45
N GLY A 183 12.78 -11.98 -17.46
CA GLY A 183 11.76 -10.95 -17.35
C GLY A 183 11.25 -10.67 -15.93
N ASN A 184 11.77 -11.32 -14.89
CA ASN A 184 11.41 -10.96 -13.51
C ASN A 184 11.78 -9.51 -13.21
N ILE A 185 10.84 -8.82 -12.57
CA ILE A 185 10.97 -7.43 -12.11
C ILE A 185 10.81 -7.43 -10.60
N SER A 186 11.65 -6.66 -9.93
CA SER A 186 11.53 -6.35 -8.51
C SER A 186 11.36 -4.84 -8.34
N LYS A 187 10.67 -4.43 -7.28
CA LYS A 187 10.44 -3.02 -6.95
C LYS A 187 10.64 -2.79 -5.46
N VAL A 188 11.10 -1.59 -5.12
CA VAL A 188 10.92 -1.01 -3.79
C VAL A 188 10.19 0.33 -3.94
N GLY A 189 9.11 0.50 -3.19
CA GLY A 189 8.45 1.79 -3.02
C GLY A 189 9.09 2.57 -1.88
N MET A 190 9.25 3.86 -2.04
CA MET A 190 9.72 4.79 -1.01
C MET A 190 8.65 5.84 -0.76
N ASP A 191 8.49 6.20 0.51
CA ASP A 191 7.72 7.33 0.98
C ASP A 191 8.70 8.44 1.35
N ILE A 192 8.60 9.56 0.64
CA ILE A 192 9.58 10.64 0.67
C ILE A 192 8.89 11.91 1.13
N GLU A 193 9.42 12.52 2.19
CA GLU A 193 9.14 13.90 2.55
C GLU A 193 10.11 14.83 1.80
N GLY A 194 9.60 15.86 1.12
CA GLY A 194 10.43 16.73 0.30
C GLY A 194 9.66 17.79 -0.49
N THR A 195 10.28 18.25 -1.58
CA THR A 195 9.73 19.23 -2.53
C THR A 195 9.86 18.70 -3.96
N LEU A 196 9.41 19.49 -4.95
CA LEU A 196 9.60 19.14 -6.36
C LEU A 196 11.08 19.05 -6.78
N ASP A 197 11.99 19.70 -6.04
CA ASP A 197 13.44 19.66 -6.29
C ASP A 197 14.14 18.50 -5.58
N THR A 198 13.42 17.72 -4.77
CA THR A 198 13.96 16.50 -4.17
C THR A 198 14.36 15.53 -5.28
N ALA A 199 15.62 15.07 -5.25
CA ALA A 199 16.16 14.19 -6.28
C ALA A 199 16.31 12.77 -5.75
N VAL A 200 15.83 11.81 -6.52
CA VAL A 200 16.00 10.37 -6.29
C VAL A 200 17.02 9.85 -7.30
N THR A 201 18.12 9.30 -6.80
CA THR A 201 19.25 8.85 -7.62
C THR A 201 19.58 7.40 -7.33
N ILE A 202 19.52 6.56 -8.37
CA ILE A 202 20.02 5.19 -8.31
C ILE A 202 21.53 5.24 -8.54
N ARG A 203 22.28 4.57 -7.66
CA ARG A 203 23.73 4.44 -7.72
C ARG A 203 24.14 2.99 -7.81
N HIS A 204 25.00 2.69 -8.78
CA HIS A 204 25.54 1.35 -9.00
C HIS A 204 27.04 1.47 -9.29
N ASP A 205 27.84 0.58 -8.71
CA ASP A 205 29.32 0.62 -8.78
C ASP A 205 29.92 2.00 -8.47
N GLY A 206 29.37 2.67 -7.44
CA GLY A 206 29.81 3.97 -6.96
C GLY A 206 29.41 5.17 -7.84
N LYS A 207 28.74 4.94 -8.97
CA LYS A 207 28.33 5.98 -9.94
C LYS A 207 26.83 6.25 -9.89
N ASP A 208 26.45 7.49 -10.09
CA ASP A 208 25.05 7.89 -10.30
C ASP A 208 24.63 7.40 -11.69
N VAL A 209 23.70 6.44 -11.77
CA VAL A 209 23.28 5.82 -13.05
C VAL A 209 21.94 6.34 -13.55
N LEU A 210 21.04 6.77 -12.65
CA LEU A 210 19.76 7.35 -13.02
C LEU A 210 19.30 8.33 -11.95
N THR A 211 18.94 9.55 -12.34
CA THR A 211 18.39 10.57 -11.44
C THR A 211 17.07 11.11 -11.99
N GLY A 212 16.09 11.26 -11.11
CA GLY A 212 14.86 12.00 -11.37
C GLY A 212 14.50 12.87 -10.18
N THR A 213 14.15 14.13 -10.43
CA THR A 213 13.53 14.96 -9.39
C THR A 213 12.05 14.59 -9.25
N ILE A 214 11.46 14.86 -8.09
CA ILE A 214 10.02 14.68 -7.89
C ILE A 214 9.22 15.45 -8.95
N GLY A 215 9.62 16.69 -9.28
CA GLY A 215 8.95 17.50 -10.32
C GLY A 215 8.90 16.82 -11.69
N GLU A 216 10.00 16.18 -12.10
CA GLU A 216 10.03 15.39 -13.34
C GLU A 216 9.18 14.13 -13.21
N LEU A 217 9.38 13.38 -12.11
CA LEU A 217 8.74 12.09 -11.89
C LEU A 217 7.22 12.20 -11.70
N LEU A 218 6.65 13.36 -11.40
CA LEU A 218 5.19 13.52 -11.39
C LEU A 218 4.57 13.38 -12.79
N ASN A 219 5.34 13.67 -13.84
CA ASN A 219 4.85 13.73 -15.22
C ASN A 219 5.27 12.52 -16.05
N GLU A 220 6.39 11.90 -15.70
CA GLU A 220 6.94 10.78 -16.47
C GLU A 220 7.65 9.75 -15.59
N ASN A 221 7.97 8.62 -16.20
CA ASN A 221 8.88 7.65 -15.62
C ASN A 221 10.26 7.82 -16.27
N LYS A 222 11.33 7.43 -15.58
CA LYS A 222 12.68 7.40 -16.14
C LYS A 222 13.24 5.98 -16.18
N CYS A 223 14.00 5.64 -17.21
CA CYS A 223 14.58 4.31 -17.42
C CYS A 223 16.02 4.42 -17.93
N ILE A 224 16.87 3.47 -17.54
CA ILE A 224 18.20 3.29 -18.12
C ILE A 224 18.58 1.82 -18.24
N TYR A 225 19.39 1.50 -19.26
CA TYR A 225 19.99 0.19 -19.51
C TYR A 225 21.52 0.26 -19.29
N PRO A 226 22.00 0.31 -18.03
CA PRO A 226 23.41 0.59 -17.75
C PRO A 226 24.33 -0.55 -18.19
N PHE A 227 23.78 -1.75 -18.42
CA PHE A 227 24.49 -2.95 -18.85
C PHE A 227 24.36 -3.22 -20.36
N GLY A 228 23.70 -2.32 -21.09
CA GLY A 228 23.31 -2.52 -22.49
C GLY A 228 21.92 -3.15 -22.65
N PRO A 229 21.40 -3.21 -23.90
CA PRO A 229 20.09 -3.77 -24.19
C PRO A 229 19.97 -5.21 -23.68
N TYR A 230 18.81 -5.56 -23.10
CA TYR A 230 18.50 -6.91 -22.59
C TYR A 230 19.42 -7.43 -21.47
N ALA A 231 20.34 -6.62 -20.94
CA ALA A 231 21.24 -7.01 -19.83
C ALA A 231 20.76 -6.48 -18.46
N GLY A 232 19.50 -6.04 -18.42
CA GLY A 232 18.83 -5.49 -17.26
C GLY A 232 18.69 -3.96 -17.30
N ALA A 233 17.67 -3.45 -16.63
CA ALA A 233 17.34 -2.02 -16.57
C ALA A 233 17.02 -1.56 -15.16
N PHE A 234 17.19 -0.26 -14.93
CA PHE A 234 16.63 0.44 -13.77
C PHE A 234 15.51 1.38 -14.20
N TYR A 235 14.49 1.48 -13.36
CA TYR A 235 13.32 2.31 -13.60
C TYR A 235 12.98 3.15 -12.37
N LEU A 236 12.85 4.45 -12.55
CA LEU A 236 12.19 5.33 -11.59
C LEU A 236 10.76 5.54 -12.05
N SER A 237 9.82 5.03 -11.26
CA SER A 237 8.39 5.16 -11.55
C SER A 237 7.87 6.56 -11.22
N ARG A 238 6.77 6.91 -11.88
CA ARG A 238 6.06 8.16 -11.72
C ARG A 238 5.75 8.38 -10.23
N ALA A 239 6.11 9.54 -9.72
CA ALA A 239 5.81 9.93 -8.35
C ALA A 239 4.31 10.11 -8.16
N VAL A 240 3.82 9.74 -6.98
CA VAL A 240 2.45 10.03 -6.55
C VAL A 240 2.52 11.00 -5.39
N ALA A 241 1.95 12.18 -5.56
CA ALA A 241 1.91 13.22 -4.54
C ALA A 241 0.72 13.05 -3.60
N GLU A 242 0.91 13.36 -2.32
CA GLU A 242 -0.18 13.57 -1.39
C GLU A 242 -1.10 14.70 -1.92
N PRO A 243 -2.44 14.58 -1.78
CA PRO A 243 -3.18 13.52 -1.08
C PRO A 243 -3.73 12.40 -1.97
N HIS A 244 -3.15 12.16 -3.15
CA HIS A 244 -3.65 11.09 -4.03
C HIS A 244 -3.48 9.68 -3.46
N PHE A 245 -2.59 9.48 -2.49
CA PHE A 245 -2.42 8.19 -1.81
C PHE A 245 -2.84 8.23 -0.33
N HIS A 246 -3.12 9.39 0.26
CA HIS A 246 -3.45 9.53 1.68
C HIS A 246 -4.69 10.39 1.87
N VAL A 247 -5.74 9.85 2.48
CA VAL A 247 -7.01 10.56 2.68
C VAL A 247 -7.63 10.26 4.05
N ASN A 248 -8.30 11.27 4.60
CA ASN A 248 -9.16 11.18 5.77
C ASN A 248 -10.59 11.50 5.34
N LEU A 249 -11.50 10.54 5.49
CA LEU A 249 -12.85 10.58 4.95
C LEU A 249 -13.88 10.36 6.07
N GLU A 250 -14.90 11.20 6.08
CA GLU A 250 -15.99 11.12 7.04
C GLU A 250 -17.35 11.05 6.34
N TRP A 251 -18.27 10.29 6.91
CA TRP A 251 -19.66 10.21 6.45
C TRP A 251 -20.60 9.85 7.61
N GLU A 252 -21.81 10.39 7.58
CA GLU A 252 -22.85 10.03 8.55
C GLU A 252 -23.98 9.25 7.85
N ASP A 253 -24.34 8.10 8.43
CA ASP A 253 -25.53 7.34 8.06
C ASP A 253 -26.58 7.46 9.17
N ALA A 254 -27.73 8.05 8.84
CA ALA A 254 -28.81 8.28 9.80
C ALA A 254 -29.80 7.11 9.88
N ALA A 255 -29.76 6.14 8.96
CA ALA A 255 -30.82 5.15 8.82
C ALA A 255 -30.37 3.76 9.26
N SER A 256 -31.11 3.14 10.20
CA SER A 256 -31.06 1.68 10.33
C SER A 256 -31.87 1.06 9.19
N GLU A 257 -31.34 0.01 8.55
CA GLU A 257 -32.07 -0.72 7.51
C GLU A 257 -32.62 -2.04 8.01
N LYS A 258 -31.90 -2.68 8.93
CA LYS A 258 -32.28 -3.95 9.53
C LYS A 258 -32.20 -3.84 11.05
N SER A 259 -32.67 -4.90 11.72
CA SER A 259 -32.42 -5.10 13.16
C SER A 259 -30.95 -5.35 13.47
N ARG A 260 -30.14 -5.65 12.45
CA ARG A 260 -28.70 -5.79 12.56
C ARG A 260 -28.07 -5.40 11.24
N ASP A 261 -27.35 -4.29 11.23
CA ASP A 261 -26.64 -3.80 10.05
C ASP A 261 -25.16 -4.13 10.16
N TYR A 262 -24.50 -4.31 9.01
CA TYR A 262 -23.04 -4.40 8.97
C TYR A 262 -22.47 -3.41 7.96
N TYR A 263 -21.28 -2.89 8.29
CA TYR A 263 -20.53 -1.96 7.45
C TYR A 263 -19.13 -2.49 7.21
N TYR A 264 -18.60 -2.32 6.00
CA TYR A 264 -17.18 -2.51 5.72
C TYR A 264 -16.71 -1.58 4.61
N VAL A 265 -15.41 -1.36 4.53
CA VAL A 265 -14.76 -0.46 3.57
C VAL A 265 -14.10 -1.27 2.47
N ARG A 266 -14.16 -0.76 1.23
CA ARG A 266 -13.29 -1.20 0.12
C ARG A 266 -12.44 -0.04 -0.37
N VAL A 267 -11.16 -0.29 -0.57
CA VAL A 267 -10.19 0.65 -1.14
C VAL A 267 -9.67 0.06 -2.45
N PHE A 268 -9.54 0.91 -3.46
CA PHE A 268 -8.97 0.56 -4.76
C PHE A 268 -7.89 1.59 -5.11
N GLN A 269 -6.75 1.11 -5.57
CA GLN A 269 -5.70 1.94 -6.18
C GLN A 269 -5.70 1.78 -7.70
N LYS A 270 -5.15 2.78 -8.42
CA LYS A 270 -5.06 2.77 -9.89
C LYS A 270 -4.15 1.67 -10.45
N ASN A 271 -3.23 1.13 -9.64
CA ASN A 271 -2.43 -0.04 -10.01
C ASN A 271 -3.17 -1.38 -9.82
N GLY A 272 -4.46 -1.34 -9.47
CA GLY A 272 -5.29 -2.53 -9.28
C GLY A 272 -5.15 -3.18 -7.90
N GLN A 273 -4.29 -2.67 -7.01
CA GLN A 273 -4.23 -3.15 -5.63
C GLN A 273 -5.43 -2.67 -4.81
N MET A 274 -5.83 -3.48 -3.84
CA MET A 274 -7.08 -3.32 -3.12
C MET A 274 -6.93 -3.61 -1.62
N ALA A 275 -7.82 -3.01 -0.82
CA ALA A 275 -8.01 -3.39 0.58
C ALA A 275 -9.50 -3.55 0.93
N TRP A 276 -9.80 -4.45 1.87
CA TRP A 276 -11.14 -4.65 2.44
C TRP A 276 -11.08 -4.75 3.96
N SER A 277 -11.70 -3.80 4.67
CA SER A 277 -11.74 -3.81 6.13
C SER A 277 -12.54 -5.02 6.64
N SER A 278 -12.25 -5.49 7.85
CA SER A 278 -13.23 -6.32 8.55
C SER A 278 -14.54 -5.55 8.78
N PRO A 279 -15.69 -6.25 8.84
CA PRO A 279 -16.96 -5.60 9.09
C PRO A 279 -17.08 -5.07 10.53
N ILE A 280 -17.82 -3.97 10.69
CA ILE A 280 -18.40 -3.56 11.97
C ILE A 280 -19.88 -3.90 11.95
N TRP A 281 -20.34 -4.57 13.00
CA TRP A 281 -21.74 -4.92 13.20
C TRP A 281 -22.40 -3.90 14.12
N VAL A 282 -23.61 -3.47 13.77
CA VAL A 282 -24.47 -2.62 14.60
C VAL A 282 -25.74 -3.41 14.89
N ASP A 283 -25.88 -3.82 16.15
CA ASP A 283 -27.04 -4.54 16.70
C ASP A 283 -28.14 -3.56 17.16
#